data_AF-A0A1H7T3Z2-F1
#
_entry.id   AF-A0A1H7T3Z2-F1
#
_cell.length_a   1.000
_cell.length_b   1.000
_cell.length_c   1.000
_cell.angle_alpha   90.00
_cell.angle_beta   90.00
_cell.angle_gamma   90.00
#
_symmetry.space_group_name_H-M   'P 1'
#
loop_
_entity.id
_entity.type
_entity.pdbx_description
1 polymer ?
#
loop_
_entity_poly.entity_id
_entity_poly.type
_entity_poly.pdbx_seq_one_letter_code
_entity_poly.pdbx_strand_id
1 'polypeptide(L)'
;MEKSKKAFKNPIRAALATLLIGMLMQVLQWPYSAGIVFISFTAILVFYSLRFFRKTEKLTIDIIKMALVLFWSTNGILTILSFPYTVIFQVGTALTFIAWFAMEGTTYFMDKEGNSRNSLTEIIWNFVMVIGVITIISGGIMHLLNWDYSIPILTTGLTIVTSFILKDIFTAPKKQEDDVNNEELYF
;
A
#
# COMPACT_ATOMS: atom_id res chain seq x y z
N MET A 1 11.29 22.74 -18.90
CA MET A 1 11.85 22.17 -17.65
C MET A 1 10.87 21.12 -17.13
N GLU A 2 10.83 19.93 -17.75
CA GLU A 2 9.73 18.95 -17.55
C GLU A 2 10.23 17.52 -17.25
N LYS A 3 11.51 17.23 -17.54
CA LYS A 3 12.12 15.89 -17.40
C LYS A 3 12.33 15.42 -15.95
N SER A 4 12.19 16.30 -14.95
CA SER A 4 12.47 15.96 -13.54
C SER A 4 11.36 15.12 -12.88
N LYS A 5 10.09 15.24 -13.32
CA LYS A 5 8.95 14.60 -12.63
C LYS A 5 8.87 13.07 -12.82
N LYS A 6 9.54 12.51 -13.84
CA LYS A 6 9.52 11.07 -14.19
C LYS A 6 10.86 10.33 -14.00
N ALA A 7 11.98 11.03 -13.78
CA ALA A 7 13.33 10.47 -13.92
C ALA A 7 13.67 9.27 -13.00
N PHE A 8 12.99 9.11 -11.87
CA PHE A 8 13.29 8.03 -10.89
C PHE A 8 12.21 6.97 -10.73
N LYS A 9 11.09 7.04 -11.47
CA LYS A 9 10.05 6.00 -11.38
C LYS A 9 10.54 4.66 -11.93
N ASN A 10 11.30 4.70 -13.03
CA ASN A 10 11.80 3.52 -13.71
C ASN A 10 12.92 2.81 -12.93
N PRO A 11 13.96 3.49 -12.39
CA PRO A 11 14.99 2.82 -11.60
C PRO A 11 14.47 2.23 -10.29
N ILE A 12 13.51 2.87 -9.61
CA ILE A 12 12.89 2.29 -8.41
C ILE A 12 12.11 1.02 -8.74
N ARG A 13 11.38 0.99 -9.87
CA ARG A 13 10.67 -0.22 -10.33
C ARG A 13 11.64 -1.36 -10.67
N ALA A 14 12.76 -1.04 -11.30
CA ALA A 14 13.81 -2.03 -11.56
C ALA A 14 14.42 -2.57 -10.26
N ALA A 15 14.66 -1.71 -9.27
CA ALA A 15 15.15 -2.11 -7.94
C ALA A 15 14.12 -2.98 -7.18
N LEU A 16 12.83 -2.71 -7.33
CA LEU A 16 11.76 -3.56 -6.78
C LEU A 16 11.66 -4.91 -7.49
N ALA A 17 11.77 -4.93 -8.82
CA ALA A 17 11.76 -6.18 -9.58
C ALA A 17 12.95 -7.08 -9.20
N THR A 18 14.14 -6.49 -9.09
CA THR A 18 15.35 -7.20 -8.63
C THR A 18 15.25 -7.66 -7.18
N LEU A 19 14.61 -6.87 -6.31
CA LEU A 19 14.30 -7.30 -4.95
C LEU A 19 13.40 -8.55 -4.93
N LEU A 20 12.31 -8.54 -5.71
CA LEU A 20 11.38 -9.68 -5.78
C LEU A 20 12.06 -10.94 -6.33
N ILE A 21 12.89 -10.79 -7.36
CA ILE A 21 13.72 -11.88 -7.88
C ILE A 21 14.67 -12.38 -6.79
N GLY A 22 15.37 -11.48 -6.09
CA GLY A 22 16.27 -11.84 -4.99
C GLY A 22 15.57 -12.60 -3.86
N MET A 23 14.36 -12.18 -3.47
CA MET A 23 13.56 -12.88 -2.46
C MET A 23 13.15 -14.27 -2.95
N LEU A 24 12.75 -14.40 -4.22
CA LEU A 24 12.42 -15.70 -4.82
C LEU A 24 13.64 -16.63 -4.85
N MET A 25 14.81 -16.11 -5.21
CA MET A 25 16.08 -16.86 -5.16
C MET A 25 16.43 -17.30 -3.73
N GLN A 26 16.12 -16.46 -2.73
CA GLN A 26 16.33 -16.77 -1.32
C GLN A 26 15.42 -17.91 -0.85
N VAL A 27 14.15 -17.91 -1.28
CA VAL A 27 13.20 -19.01 -1.03
C VAL A 27 13.69 -20.30 -1.68
N LEU A 28 14.22 -20.23 -2.90
CA LEU A 28 14.83 -21.36 -3.61
C LEU A 28 16.22 -21.78 -3.07
N GLN A 29 16.71 -21.12 -2.01
CA GLN A 29 18.03 -21.35 -1.40
C GLN A 29 19.21 -21.23 -2.38
N TRP A 30 19.07 -20.42 -3.42
CA TRP A 30 20.14 -20.24 -4.40
C TRP A 30 21.29 -19.41 -3.78
N PRO A 31 22.57 -19.79 -3.94
CA PRO A 31 23.72 -19.00 -3.49
C PRO A 31 23.65 -17.57 -4.02
N TYR A 32 24.22 -16.64 -3.25
CA TYR A 32 24.24 -15.19 -3.53
C TYR A 32 22.89 -14.45 -3.45
N SER A 33 21.78 -15.15 -3.18
CA SER A 33 20.45 -14.52 -3.00
C SER A 33 20.46 -13.37 -1.98
N ALA A 34 21.10 -13.58 -0.82
CA ALA A 34 21.24 -12.55 0.21
C ALA A 34 21.93 -11.27 -0.30
N GLY A 35 22.94 -11.39 -1.17
CA GLY A 35 23.65 -10.25 -1.76
C GLY A 35 22.76 -9.45 -2.72
N ILE A 36 21.96 -10.14 -3.55
CA ILE A 36 21.01 -9.50 -4.47
C ILE A 36 19.94 -8.74 -3.70
N VAL A 37 19.38 -9.35 -2.64
CA VAL A 37 18.37 -8.71 -1.79
C VAL A 37 18.98 -7.48 -1.08
N PHE A 38 20.21 -7.57 -0.58
CA PHE A 38 20.91 -6.45 0.07
C PHE A 38 21.14 -5.27 -0.88
N ILE A 39 21.64 -5.54 -2.09
CA ILE A 39 21.86 -4.51 -3.11
C ILE A 39 20.53 -3.87 -3.51
N SER A 40 19.47 -4.66 -3.64
CA SER A 40 18.15 -4.19 -4.02
C SER A 40 17.54 -3.26 -2.97
N PHE A 41 17.59 -3.63 -1.67
CA PHE A 41 17.14 -2.75 -0.59
C PHE A 41 17.95 -1.45 -0.53
N THR A 42 19.27 -1.54 -0.69
CA THR A 42 20.15 -0.38 -0.70
C THR A 42 19.82 0.55 -1.88
N ALA A 43 19.61 0.00 -3.07
CA ALA A 43 19.23 0.75 -4.26
C ALA A 43 17.86 1.42 -4.09
N ILE A 44 16.86 0.73 -3.53
CA ILE A 44 15.54 1.31 -3.23
C ILE A 44 15.70 2.49 -2.28
N LEU A 45 16.45 2.32 -1.19
CA LEU A 45 16.66 3.37 -0.20
C LEU A 45 17.30 4.62 -0.83
N VAL A 46 18.35 4.44 -1.64
CA VAL A 46 19.06 5.54 -2.30
C VAL A 46 18.18 6.22 -3.34
N PHE A 47 17.58 5.48 -4.27
CA PHE A 47 16.76 6.06 -5.33
C PHE A 47 15.50 6.74 -4.79
N TYR A 48 14.89 6.17 -3.75
CA TYR A 48 13.71 6.76 -3.12
C TYR A 48 14.07 8.03 -2.35
N SER A 49 15.19 8.03 -1.61
CA SER A 49 15.70 9.24 -0.94
C SER A 49 15.98 10.36 -1.94
N LEU A 50 16.72 10.07 -3.02
CA LEU A 50 17.02 11.05 -4.07
C LEU A 50 15.75 11.62 -4.70
N ARG A 51 14.73 10.78 -4.94
CA ARG A 51 13.42 11.22 -5.43
C ARG A 51 12.72 12.14 -4.43
N PHE A 52 12.78 11.83 -3.14
CA PHE A 52 12.17 12.64 -2.09
C PHE A 52 12.84 14.01 -1.94
N PHE A 53 14.17 14.07 -1.99
CA PHE A 53 14.92 15.34 -1.91
C PHE A 53 14.69 16.26 -3.11
N ARG A 54 14.46 15.70 -4.31
CA ARG A 54 14.19 16.48 -5.53
C ARG A 54 12.76 17.00 -5.63
N LYS A 55 11.87 16.66 -4.68
CA LYS A 55 10.50 17.16 -4.66
C LYS A 55 10.46 18.56 -4.04
N THR A 56 9.95 19.54 -4.78
CA THR A 56 9.87 20.95 -4.37
C THR A 56 8.78 21.20 -3.33
N GLU A 57 7.65 20.51 -3.42
CA GLU A 57 6.57 20.55 -2.44
C GLU A 57 6.43 19.19 -1.75
N LYS A 58 6.63 19.17 -0.43
CA LYS A 58 6.57 17.96 0.39
C LYS A 58 5.26 17.98 1.16
N LEU A 59 4.33 17.11 0.77
CA LEU A 59 3.12 16.87 1.55
C LEU A 59 3.45 15.96 2.73
N THR A 60 2.68 16.04 3.82
CA THR A 60 2.83 15.15 4.99
C THR A 60 2.84 13.68 4.60
N ILE A 61 2.05 13.31 3.58
CA ILE A 61 1.99 11.95 3.03
C ILE A 61 3.29 11.48 2.37
N ASP A 62 4.07 12.39 1.79
CA ASP A 62 5.38 12.03 1.23
C ASP A 62 6.39 11.74 2.33
N ILE A 63 6.32 12.46 3.45
CA ILE A 63 7.21 12.26 4.61
C ILE A 63 6.95 10.89 5.22
N ILE A 64 5.68 10.53 5.41
CA ILE A 64 5.32 9.22 5.97
C ILE A 64 5.69 8.09 5.00
N LYS A 65 5.46 8.25 3.69
CA LYS A 65 5.93 7.28 2.69
C LYS A 65 7.45 7.11 2.70
N MET A 66 8.21 8.21 2.85
CA MET A 66 9.66 8.16 2.97
C MET A 66 10.10 7.44 4.25
N ALA A 67 9.49 7.75 5.39
CA ALA A 67 9.77 7.07 6.65
C ALA A 67 9.48 5.55 6.54
N LEU A 68 8.39 5.18 5.85
CA LEU A 68 8.02 3.78 5.65
C LEU A 68 9.10 3.04 4.84
N VAL A 69 9.52 3.62 3.72
CA VAL A 69 10.59 3.05 2.88
C VAL A 69 11.91 2.95 3.66
N LEU A 70 12.22 3.93 4.49
CA LEU A 70 13.43 3.95 5.29
C LEU A 70 13.43 2.86 6.37
N PHE A 71 12.38 2.77 7.19
CA PHE A 71 12.27 1.73 8.21
C PHE A 71 12.24 0.33 7.58
N TRP A 72 11.49 0.15 6.49
CA TRP A 72 11.37 -1.14 5.84
C TRP A 72 12.68 -1.59 5.17
N SER A 73 13.33 -0.71 4.40
CA SER A 73 14.59 -1.06 3.72
C SER A 73 15.73 -1.27 4.71
N THR A 74 15.79 -0.47 5.78
CA THR A 74 16.78 -0.64 6.84
C THR A 74 16.56 -1.94 7.61
N ASN A 75 15.30 -2.29 7.92
CA ASN A 75 14.95 -3.59 8.49
C ASN A 75 15.43 -4.75 7.59
N GLY A 76 15.17 -4.66 6.28
CA GLY A 76 15.59 -5.67 5.30
C GLY A 76 17.11 -5.85 5.28
N ILE A 77 17.86 -4.76 5.23
CA ILE A 77 19.32 -4.77 5.27
C ILE A 77 19.84 -5.38 6.58
N LEU A 78 19.35 -4.92 7.72
CA LEU A 78 19.80 -5.40 9.04
C LEU A 78 19.46 -6.86 9.29
N THR A 79 18.34 -7.34 8.75
CA THR A 79 17.96 -8.76 8.82
C THR A 79 18.95 -9.63 8.05
N ILE A 80 19.41 -9.18 6.87
CA ILE A 80 20.43 -9.89 6.09
C ILE A 80 21.78 -9.90 6.82
N LEU A 81 22.12 -8.80 7.50
CA LEU A 81 23.33 -8.71 8.33
C LEU A 81 23.22 -9.46 9.66
N SER A 82 22.11 -10.16 9.93
CA SER A 82 21.86 -10.88 11.18
C SER A 82 21.95 -9.99 12.42
N PHE A 83 21.52 -8.72 12.32
CA PHE A 83 21.57 -7.78 13.42
C PHE A 83 20.44 -8.04 14.44
N PRO A 84 20.73 -8.03 15.76
CA PRO A 84 19.77 -8.48 16.78
C PRO A 84 18.61 -7.50 17.07
N TYR A 85 18.75 -6.21 16.74
CA TYR A 85 17.77 -5.16 17.08
C TYR A 85 16.80 -4.81 15.93
N THR A 86 16.52 -5.74 15.02
CA THR A 86 15.58 -5.55 13.90
C THR A 86 14.15 -5.23 14.34
N VAL A 87 13.75 -5.68 15.54
CA VAL A 87 12.43 -5.44 16.12
C VAL A 87 12.07 -3.95 16.17
N ILE A 88 13.02 -3.07 16.47
CA ILE A 88 12.77 -1.62 16.52
C ILE A 88 12.34 -1.09 15.14
N PHE A 89 12.97 -1.58 14.07
CA PHE A 89 12.64 -1.20 12.71
C PHE A 89 11.34 -1.83 12.22
N GLN A 90 10.99 -3.03 12.70
CA GLN A 90 9.69 -3.66 12.44
C GLN A 90 8.56 -2.86 13.07
N VAL A 91 8.71 -2.47 14.34
CA VAL A 91 7.74 -1.60 15.04
C VAL A 91 7.63 -0.24 14.35
N GLY A 92 8.76 0.38 13.99
CA GLY A 92 8.79 1.63 13.24
C GLY A 92 8.08 1.52 11.89
N THR A 93 8.30 0.41 11.17
CA THR A 93 7.61 0.13 9.90
C THR A 93 6.10 0.01 10.12
N ALA A 94 5.66 -0.72 11.16
CA ALA A 94 4.25 -0.91 11.47
C ALA A 94 3.55 0.41 11.83
N LEU A 95 4.16 1.23 12.71
CA LEU A 95 3.63 2.54 13.09
C LEU A 95 3.52 3.47 11.88
N THR A 96 4.55 3.50 11.05
CA THR A 96 4.56 4.34 9.84
C THR A 96 3.56 3.84 8.80
N PHE A 97 3.35 2.52 8.71
CA PHE A 97 2.34 1.94 7.85
C PHE A 97 0.94 2.32 8.30
N ILE A 98 0.65 2.25 9.61
CA ILE A 98 -0.62 2.70 10.19
C ILE A 98 -0.83 4.20 9.92
N ALA A 99 0.20 5.03 10.11
CA ALA A 99 0.11 6.46 9.85
C ALA A 99 -0.11 6.77 8.35
N TRP A 100 0.57 6.05 7.46
CA TRP A 100 0.38 6.17 6.01
C TRP A 100 -1.03 5.77 5.63
N PHE A 101 -1.49 4.63 6.15
CA PHE A 101 -2.81 4.08 5.92
C PHE A 101 -3.91 5.04 6.42
N ALA A 102 -3.75 5.59 7.62
CA ALA A 102 -4.65 6.59 8.16
C ALA A 102 -4.71 7.82 7.26
N MET A 103 -3.58 8.35 6.79
CA MET A 103 -3.57 9.55 5.95
C MET A 103 -4.08 9.34 4.52
N GLU A 104 -3.68 8.25 3.86
CA GLU A 104 -4.18 7.92 2.51
C GLU A 104 -5.67 7.55 2.57
N GLY A 105 -6.10 6.85 3.63
CA GLY A 105 -7.50 6.66 3.96
C GLY A 105 -8.22 8.00 4.14
N THR A 106 -7.68 8.91 4.96
CA THR A 106 -8.28 10.23 5.22
C THR A 106 -8.34 11.16 4.02
N THR A 107 -7.41 11.03 3.08
CA THR A 107 -7.48 11.81 1.83
C THR A 107 -8.64 11.33 0.95
N TYR A 108 -8.99 10.04 1.00
CA TYR A 108 -10.24 9.51 0.43
C TYR A 108 -11.47 9.93 1.26
N PHE A 109 -11.30 10.21 2.56
CA PHE A 109 -12.38 10.62 3.48
C PHE A 109 -12.69 12.14 3.46
N MET A 110 -11.77 12.99 3.01
CA MET A 110 -11.88 14.45 3.16
C MET A 110 -12.36 15.20 1.90
N ASP A 111 -12.61 14.49 0.80
CA ASP A 111 -13.18 15.05 -0.44
C ASP A 111 -14.72 14.95 -0.51
N LYS A 112 -15.36 14.53 0.58
CA LYS A 112 -16.83 14.55 0.75
C LYS A 112 -17.20 15.53 1.86
N GLU A 113 -17.22 16.81 1.53
CA GLU A 113 -17.91 17.81 2.34
C GLU A 113 -19.38 17.40 2.55
N GLY A 114 -19.85 17.41 3.80
CA GLY A 114 -21.24 17.76 4.07
C GLY A 114 -22.11 16.90 5.00
N ASN A 115 -21.67 15.75 5.57
CA ASN A 115 -22.55 15.05 6.52
C ASN A 115 -21.82 14.19 7.58
N SER A 116 -21.53 14.82 8.72
CA SER A 116 -20.76 14.31 9.87
C SER A 116 -21.25 12.97 10.47
N ARG A 117 -22.49 12.54 10.21
CA ARG A 117 -23.03 11.28 10.76
C ARG A 117 -22.82 10.04 9.87
N ASN A 118 -22.64 10.22 8.56
CA ASN A 118 -22.35 9.11 7.63
C ASN A 118 -20.85 8.85 7.44
N SER A 119 -19.99 9.81 7.83
CA SER A 119 -18.53 9.71 7.70
C SER A 119 -17.94 8.55 8.50
N LEU A 120 -18.35 8.34 9.76
CA LEU A 120 -17.84 7.23 10.59
C LEU A 120 -18.23 5.86 10.04
N THR A 121 -19.45 5.72 9.52
CA THR A 121 -19.91 4.48 8.91
C THR A 121 -19.15 4.17 7.63
N GLU A 122 -18.92 5.16 6.75
CA GLU A 122 -18.08 5.00 5.55
C GLU A 122 -16.63 4.61 5.90
N ILE A 123 -16.05 5.20 6.95
CA ILE A 123 -14.70 4.86 7.45
C ILE A 123 -14.62 3.39 7.87
N ILE A 124 -15.61 2.91 8.65
CA ILE A 124 -15.66 1.52 9.10
C ILE A 124 -15.75 0.57 7.90
N TRP A 125 -16.58 0.89 6.90
CA TRP A 125 -16.74 0.05 5.73
C TRP A 125 -15.46 -0.05 4.87
N ASN A 126 -14.71 1.03 4.72
CA ASN A 126 -13.41 0.99 4.03
C ASN A 126 -12.37 0.18 4.80
N PHE A 127 -12.38 0.26 6.13
CA PHE A 127 -11.51 -0.56 6.98
C PHE A 127 -11.84 -2.06 6.85
N VAL A 128 -13.14 -2.39 6.82
CA VAL A 128 -13.66 -3.74 6.59
C VAL A 128 -13.24 -4.28 5.22
N MET A 129 -13.26 -3.46 4.16
CA MET A 129 -12.79 -3.85 2.82
C MET A 129 -11.31 -4.26 2.85
N VAL A 130 -10.45 -3.45 3.49
CA VAL A 130 -9.01 -3.71 3.57
C VAL A 130 -8.73 -4.98 4.39
N ILE A 131 -9.40 -5.16 5.52
CA ILE A 131 -9.32 -6.40 6.31
C ILE A 131 -9.75 -7.61 5.47
N GLY A 132 -10.85 -7.48 4.71
CA GLY A 132 -11.32 -8.53 3.81
C GLY A 132 -10.27 -8.96 2.80
N VAL A 133 -9.63 -8.00 2.13
CA VAL A 133 -8.55 -8.28 1.15
C VAL A 133 -7.33 -8.94 1.82
N ILE A 134 -6.88 -8.44 2.97
CA ILE A 134 -5.76 -9.05 3.73
C ILE A 134 -6.10 -10.49 4.14
N THR A 135 -7.35 -10.74 4.54
CA THR A 135 -7.83 -12.06 4.93
C THR A 135 -7.82 -13.03 3.75
N ILE A 136 -8.23 -12.58 2.55
CA ILE A 136 -8.15 -13.38 1.32
C ILE A 136 -6.70 -13.73 0.98
N ILE A 137 -5.79 -12.73 0.99
CA ILE A 137 -4.36 -12.96 0.70
C ILE A 137 -3.77 -13.96 1.70
N SER A 138 -4.06 -13.78 2.99
CA SER A 138 -3.57 -14.68 4.05
C SER A 138 -4.13 -16.10 3.89
N GLY A 139 -5.44 -16.24 3.66
CA GLY A 139 -6.08 -17.53 3.42
C GLY A 139 -5.55 -18.24 2.17
N GLY A 140 -5.23 -17.49 1.12
CA GLY A 140 -4.61 -18.01 -0.11
C GLY A 140 -3.20 -18.53 0.13
N ILE A 141 -2.39 -17.83 0.92
CA ILE A 141 -1.07 -18.31 1.33
C ILE A 141 -1.21 -19.57 2.18
N MET A 142 -2.14 -19.60 3.14
CA MET A 142 -2.39 -20.80 3.96
C MET A 142 -2.85 -22.00 3.12
N HIS A 143 -3.58 -21.74 2.02
CA HIS A 143 -4.00 -22.78 1.09
C HIS A 143 -2.81 -23.41 0.39
N LEU A 144 -1.90 -22.56 -0.12
CA LEU A 144 -0.67 -22.99 -0.75
C LEU A 144 0.24 -23.78 0.21
N LEU A 145 0.17 -23.48 1.50
CA LEU A 145 0.91 -24.20 2.55
C LEU A 145 0.18 -25.47 3.07
N ASN A 146 -0.98 -25.85 2.51
CA ASN A 146 -1.82 -26.96 2.99
C ASN A 146 -2.18 -26.88 4.48
N TRP A 147 -2.41 -25.67 5.00
CA TRP A 147 -2.77 -25.49 6.40
C TRP A 147 -4.27 -25.68 6.63
N ASP A 148 -4.66 -26.40 7.68
CA ASP A 148 -6.05 -26.83 7.94
C ASP A 148 -7.05 -25.67 8.04
N TYR A 149 -6.61 -24.49 8.48
CA TYR A 149 -7.45 -23.30 8.65
C TYR A 149 -7.59 -22.44 7.38
N SER A 150 -6.99 -22.85 6.26
CA SER A 150 -7.02 -22.10 5.01
C SER A 150 -8.43 -21.85 4.48
N ILE A 151 -9.25 -22.91 4.40
CA ILE A 151 -10.60 -22.83 3.79
C ILE A 151 -11.53 -21.92 4.61
N PRO A 152 -11.60 -22.02 5.96
CA PRO A 152 -12.36 -21.08 6.78
C PRO A 152 -11.94 -19.62 6.56
N ILE A 153 -10.64 -19.35 6.59
CA ILE A 153 -10.11 -17.98 6.47
C ILE A 153 -10.40 -17.38 5.09
N LEU A 154 -10.22 -18.17 4.02
CA LEU A 154 -10.59 -17.76 2.66
C LEU A 154 -12.08 -17.42 2.56
N THR A 155 -12.93 -18.28 3.11
CA THR A 155 -14.39 -18.11 3.06
C THR A 155 -14.82 -16.85 3.80
N THR A 156 -14.25 -16.58 4.98
CA THR A 156 -14.51 -15.36 5.74
C THR A 156 -14.06 -14.11 4.98
N GLY A 157 -12.85 -14.11 4.43
CA GLY A 157 -12.35 -12.97 3.64
C GLY A 157 -13.22 -12.68 2.42
N LEU A 158 -13.62 -13.73 1.69
CA LEU A 158 -14.47 -13.60 0.51
C LEU A 158 -15.87 -13.09 0.88
N THR A 159 -16.43 -13.54 1.99
CA THR A 159 -17.73 -13.10 2.49
C THR A 159 -17.70 -11.61 2.84
N ILE A 160 -16.66 -11.14 3.55
CA ILE A 160 -16.49 -9.73 3.90
C ILE A 160 -16.44 -8.84 2.65
N VAL A 161 -15.62 -9.22 1.66
CA VAL A 161 -15.49 -8.45 0.42
C VAL A 161 -16.78 -8.48 -0.40
N THR A 162 -17.46 -9.62 -0.48
CA THR A 162 -18.74 -9.75 -1.17
C THR A 162 -19.81 -8.87 -0.52
N SER A 163 -19.91 -8.87 0.82
CA SER A 163 -20.82 -8.00 1.56
C SER A 163 -20.52 -6.52 1.33
N PHE A 164 -19.25 -6.15 1.23
CA PHE A 164 -18.86 -4.78 0.89
C PHE A 164 -19.30 -4.40 -0.54
N ILE A 165 -19.02 -5.25 -1.53
CA ILE A 165 -19.41 -5.01 -2.94
C ILE A 165 -20.94 -4.91 -3.07
N LEU A 166 -21.69 -5.80 -2.41
CA LEU A 166 -23.15 -5.74 -2.40
C LEU A 166 -23.63 -4.43 -1.79
N LYS A 167 -23.10 -4.05 -0.63
CA LYS A 167 -23.42 -2.77 0.00
C LYS A 167 -23.08 -1.59 -0.92
N ASP A 168 -21.96 -1.62 -1.63
CA ASP A 168 -21.56 -0.57 -2.58
C ASP A 168 -22.53 -0.47 -3.76
N ILE A 169 -22.90 -1.59 -4.37
CA ILE A 169 -23.90 -1.67 -5.46
C ILE A 169 -25.28 -1.15 -4.99
N PHE A 170 -25.71 -1.51 -3.79
CA PHE A 170 -27.04 -1.11 -3.27
C PHE A 170 -27.07 0.30 -2.65
N THR A 171 -25.92 0.86 -2.28
CA THR A 171 -25.82 2.23 -1.71
C THR A 171 -25.43 3.26 -2.77
N ALA A 172 -25.17 2.84 -4.01
CA ALA A 172 -24.97 3.75 -5.13
C ALA A 172 -26.18 4.72 -5.20
N PRO A 173 -25.97 6.04 -5.07
CA PRO A 173 -27.09 6.98 -5.16
C PRO A 173 -27.71 6.84 -6.55
N LYS A 174 -29.04 6.84 -6.60
CA LYS A 174 -29.78 7.08 -7.84
C LYS A 174 -29.10 8.24 -8.55
N LYS A 175 -28.56 7.97 -9.72
CA LYS A 175 -28.19 8.96 -10.72
C LYS A 175 -29.41 9.89 -10.85
N GLN A 176 -29.30 11.12 -10.36
CA GLN A 176 -30.25 12.17 -10.75
C GLN A 176 -29.98 12.43 -12.23
N GLU A 177 -30.76 11.74 -13.06
CA GLU A 177 -31.22 12.32 -14.32
C GLU A 177 -32.37 13.28 -13.98
N ASP A 178 -32.54 14.27 -14.85
CA ASP A 178 -33.38 15.48 -14.79
C ASP A 178 -32.57 16.70 -14.30
N ASP A 179 -32.21 17.70 -15.12
CA ASP A 179 -32.93 18.20 -16.30
C ASP A 179 -32.02 18.96 -17.29
N VAL A 180 -32.53 19.03 -18.50
CA VAL A 180 -32.01 19.56 -19.76
C VAL A 180 -31.96 21.10 -19.77
N ASN A 181 -31.14 21.65 -20.67
CA ASN A 181 -31.06 23.07 -21.09
C ASN A 181 -30.35 24.05 -20.16
N ASN A 182 -29.09 24.33 -20.49
CA ASN A 182 -28.73 25.64 -21.02
C ASN A 182 -27.54 25.46 -21.97
N GLU A 183 -27.86 25.37 -23.28
CA GLU A 183 -27.02 26.01 -24.28
C GLU A 183 -26.74 27.44 -23.79
N GLU A 184 -25.47 27.82 -23.73
CA GLU A 184 -24.97 28.96 -24.51
C GLU A 184 -23.47 29.13 -24.23
N LEU A 185 -22.70 28.92 -25.31
CA LEU A 185 -21.46 29.63 -25.63
C LEU A 185 -21.39 31.00 -24.96
N TYR A 186 -20.26 31.38 -24.34
CA TYR A 186 -19.65 32.71 -24.54
C TYR A 186 -18.18 32.73 -24.07
N PHE A 187 -17.30 32.92 -25.06
CA PHE A 187 -15.92 33.44 -25.11
C PHE A 187 -14.80 32.85 -24.24
#